data_AF-A0A2D7X523-F1
#
_entry.id   AF-A0A2D7X523-F1
#
_cell.length_a   1.000
_cell.length_b   1.000
_cell.length_c   1.000
_cell.angle_alpha   90.00
_cell.angle_beta   90.00
_cell.angle_gamma   90.00
#
_symmetry.space_group_name_H-M   'P 1'
#
loop_
_entity.id
_entity.type
_entity.pdbx_description
1 polymer ?
#
loop_
_entity_poly.entity_id
_entity_poly.type
_entity_poly.pdbx_seq_one_letter_code
_entity_poly.pdbx_strand_id
1 'polypeptide(L)'
;MLKNIDKNMPMVQQASSNFYKSHSQFMGVTLDVTAITPIRSIKHTLAEVDKTKSALQEAQIRMKKKSVELKMKQRELLECQDDLQREMLEIEILELQTHSVNSQNYVQGAIRKLNFFINQYNSLLKHLGVDEITEEMYEREETRYHIMTAMKQALTSARPRGGVIDEGNMIYIFDLGISGAQAQAEVFAYLQTENELMKNGKAPTHEMTMRWLEKCADKWEKDPEIFANRRGFTLLDKQSLTNTKKLENRKKH
;
A
#
# COMPACT_ATOMS: atom_id res chain seq x y z
N MET A 1 -26.81 14.87 -34.06
CA MET A 1 -26.52 14.38 -32.69
C MET A 1 -26.38 12.86 -32.67
N LEU A 2 -27.44 12.07 -32.93
CA LEU A 2 -27.40 10.59 -32.87
C LEU A 2 -26.29 9.96 -33.73
N LYS A 3 -26.16 10.35 -35.02
CA LYS A 3 -25.06 9.88 -35.90
C LYS A 3 -23.64 10.14 -35.35
N ASN A 4 -23.46 11.21 -34.58
CA ASN A 4 -22.17 11.52 -33.95
C ASN A 4 -21.91 10.61 -32.74
N ILE A 5 -22.97 10.29 -31.99
CA ILE A 5 -22.91 9.37 -30.86
C ILE A 5 -22.59 7.97 -31.38
N ASP A 6 -23.35 7.45 -32.33
CA ASP A 6 -23.16 6.08 -32.86
C ASP A 6 -21.76 5.88 -33.45
N LYS A 7 -21.25 6.90 -34.17
CA LYS A 7 -19.91 6.86 -34.76
C LYS A 7 -18.80 6.82 -33.71
N ASN A 8 -18.92 7.58 -32.62
CA ASN A 8 -17.82 7.78 -31.67
C ASN A 8 -17.95 6.93 -30.39
N MET A 9 -19.15 6.44 -30.06
CA MET A 9 -19.43 5.70 -28.83
C MET A 9 -18.52 4.46 -28.65
N PRO A 10 -18.24 3.64 -29.68
CA PRO A 10 -17.34 2.49 -29.53
C PRO A 10 -15.93 2.91 -29.08
N MET A 11 -15.39 3.98 -29.67
CA MET A 11 -14.08 4.53 -29.31
C MET A 11 -14.09 5.07 -27.87
N VAL A 12 -15.16 5.79 -27.48
CA VAL A 12 -15.30 6.33 -26.12
C VAL A 12 -15.42 5.21 -25.08
N GLN A 13 -16.14 4.13 -25.37
CA GLN A 13 -16.25 2.95 -24.51
C GLN A 13 -14.89 2.25 -24.35
N GLN A 14 -14.16 2.07 -25.46
CA GLN A 14 -12.81 1.51 -25.42
C GLN A 14 -11.86 2.39 -24.58
N ALA A 15 -11.88 3.71 -24.79
CA ALA A 15 -11.06 4.64 -24.03
C ALA A 15 -11.42 4.60 -22.53
N SER A 16 -12.71 4.61 -22.21
CA SER A 16 -13.22 4.50 -20.84
C SER A 16 -12.73 3.23 -20.13
N SER A 17 -12.58 2.13 -20.86
CA SER A 17 -12.09 0.85 -20.31
C SER A 17 -10.69 0.92 -19.66
N ASN A 18 -9.87 1.87 -20.08
CA ASN A 18 -8.55 2.11 -19.51
C ASN A 18 -8.62 2.67 -18.08
N PHE A 19 -9.70 3.38 -17.74
CA PHE A 19 -9.83 4.16 -16.52
C PHE A 19 -10.69 3.51 -15.44
N TYR A 20 -11.18 2.28 -15.64
CA TYR A 20 -11.90 1.54 -14.59
C TYR A 20 -11.00 1.04 -13.45
N LYS A 21 -9.70 1.34 -13.45
CA LYS A 21 -8.83 1.14 -12.28
C LYS A 21 -8.99 2.34 -11.35
N SER A 22 -9.18 2.10 -10.06
CA SER A 22 -9.32 3.18 -9.08
C SER A 22 -8.08 4.06 -9.02
N HIS A 23 -6.89 3.46 -8.94
CA HIS A 23 -5.61 4.16 -8.84
C HIS A 23 -4.70 3.81 -10.03
N SER A 24 -3.84 4.77 -10.41
CA SER A 24 -2.77 4.53 -11.37
C SER A 24 -1.63 3.71 -10.74
N GLN A 25 -0.74 3.15 -11.56
CA GLN A 25 0.44 2.44 -11.06
C GLN A 25 1.37 3.36 -10.25
N PHE A 26 1.48 4.63 -10.68
CA PHE A 26 2.23 5.65 -9.94
C PHE A 26 1.65 5.86 -8.54
N MET A 27 0.34 6.04 -8.42
CA MET A 27 -0.31 6.16 -7.11
C MET A 27 -0.07 4.90 -6.26
N GLY A 28 -0.14 3.71 -6.88
CA GLY A 28 0.11 2.44 -6.18
C GLY A 28 1.49 2.35 -5.52
N VAL A 29 2.55 2.81 -6.18
CA VAL A 29 3.92 2.71 -5.66
C VAL A 29 4.32 3.93 -4.84
N THR A 30 3.81 5.12 -5.15
CA THR A 30 4.26 6.37 -4.52
C THR A 30 3.35 6.83 -3.38
N LEU A 31 2.05 6.52 -3.42
CA LEU A 31 1.05 7.04 -2.48
C LEU A 31 0.33 5.95 -1.67
N ASP A 32 0.13 4.76 -2.23
CA ASP A 32 -0.48 3.63 -1.51
C ASP A 32 0.60 2.87 -0.70
N VAL A 33 1.75 2.59 -1.30
CA VAL A 33 2.91 1.94 -0.65
C VAL A 33 3.98 2.99 -0.32
N THR A 34 3.80 3.68 0.80
CA THR A 34 4.65 4.82 1.20
C THR A 34 5.80 4.47 2.15
N ALA A 35 5.95 3.18 2.47
CA ALA A 35 7.00 2.74 3.37
C ALA A 35 8.38 2.98 2.75
N ILE A 36 9.32 3.41 3.59
CA ILE A 36 10.66 3.80 3.14
C ILE A 36 11.66 2.63 3.09
N THR A 37 11.34 1.53 3.77
CA THR A 37 12.15 0.30 3.75
C THR A 37 11.49 -0.78 2.90
N PRO A 38 12.27 -1.66 2.24
CA PRO A 38 11.70 -2.66 1.34
C PRO A 38 10.78 -3.68 2.01
N ILE A 39 11.08 -4.23 3.21
CA ILE A 39 10.19 -5.26 3.77
C ILE A 39 8.90 -4.65 4.34
N ARG A 40 8.95 -3.43 4.89
CA ARG A 40 7.73 -2.67 5.21
C ARG A 40 6.90 -2.36 3.95
N SER A 41 7.55 -2.07 2.82
CA SER A 41 6.87 -1.92 1.52
C SER A 41 6.21 -3.23 1.06
N ILE A 42 6.81 -4.38 1.33
CA ILE A 42 6.18 -5.69 1.09
C ILE A 42 4.93 -5.84 1.96
N LYS A 43 5.00 -5.53 3.26
CA LYS A 43 3.83 -5.60 4.17
C LYS A 43 2.68 -4.73 3.67
N HIS A 44 2.95 -3.50 3.24
CA HIS A 44 1.93 -2.61 2.68
C HIS A 44 1.37 -3.13 1.35
N THR A 45 2.23 -3.69 0.49
CA THR A 45 1.81 -4.33 -0.78
C THR A 45 0.88 -5.51 -0.53
N LEU A 46 1.18 -6.37 0.45
CA LEU A 46 0.33 -7.49 0.84
C LEU A 46 -1.03 -7.01 1.38
N ALA A 47 -1.05 -5.94 2.18
CA ALA A 47 -2.30 -5.34 2.65
C ALA A 47 -3.18 -4.83 1.49
N GLU A 48 -2.58 -4.21 0.46
CA GLU A 48 -3.32 -3.78 -0.73
C GLU A 48 -3.79 -4.96 -1.59
N VAL A 49 -3.04 -6.07 -1.65
CA VAL A 49 -3.47 -7.33 -2.27
C VAL A 49 -4.71 -7.88 -1.55
N ASP A 50 -4.68 -8.00 -0.23
CA ASP A 50 -5.79 -8.55 0.56
C ASP A 50 -7.04 -7.67 0.47
N LYS A 51 -6.88 -6.35 0.58
CA LYS A 51 -7.99 -5.40 0.40
C LYS A 51 -8.62 -5.52 -0.99
N THR A 52 -7.80 -5.61 -2.03
CA THR A 52 -8.29 -5.74 -3.41
C THR A 52 -8.97 -7.10 -3.63
N LYS A 53 -8.43 -8.17 -3.05
CA LYS A 53 -9.01 -9.53 -3.11
C LYS A 53 -10.37 -9.59 -2.44
N SER A 54 -10.51 -9.03 -1.23
CA SER A 54 -11.80 -8.97 -0.51
C SER A 54 -12.84 -8.18 -1.29
N ALA A 55 -12.48 -7.00 -1.81
CA ALA A 55 -13.37 -6.19 -2.63
C ALA A 55 -13.82 -6.92 -3.92
N LEU A 56 -12.92 -7.68 -4.54
CA LEU A 56 -13.22 -8.51 -5.71
C LEU A 56 -14.19 -9.65 -5.37
N GLN A 57 -13.96 -10.35 -4.25
CA GLN A 57 -14.84 -11.42 -3.79
C GLN A 57 -16.26 -10.91 -3.51
N GLU A 58 -16.38 -9.78 -2.80
CA GLU A 58 -17.67 -9.16 -2.55
C GLU A 58 -18.37 -8.73 -3.84
N ALA A 59 -17.63 -8.12 -4.78
CA ALA A 59 -18.18 -7.72 -6.07
C ALA A 59 -18.70 -8.93 -6.86
N GLN A 60 -17.94 -10.03 -6.88
CA GLN A 60 -18.37 -11.27 -7.53
C GLN A 60 -19.62 -11.86 -6.88
N ILE A 61 -19.71 -11.87 -5.55
CA ILE A 61 -20.91 -12.35 -4.83
C ILE A 61 -22.11 -11.46 -5.16
N ARG A 62 -21.97 -10.13 -5.15
CA ARG A 62 -23.05 -9.21 -5.53
C ARG A 62 -23.52 -9.45 -6.96
N MET A 63 -22.60 -9.66 -7.91
CA MET A 63 -22.95 -9.99 -9.29
C MET A 63 -23.70 -11.32 -9.41
N LYS A 64 -23.28 -12.35 -8.67
CA LYS A 64 -23.99 -13.64 -8.63
C LYS A 64 -25.42 -13.48 -8.09
N LYS A 65 -25.61 -12.70 -7.01
CA LYS A 65 -26.95 -12.40 -6.47
C LYS A 65 -27.84 -11.72 -7.51
N LYS A 66 -27.35 -10.66 -8.17
CA LYS A 66 -28.08 -9.97 -9.25
C LYS A 66 -28.40 -10.89 -10.43
N SER A 67 -27.49 -11.81 -10.78
CA SER A 67 -27.74 -12.80 -11.83
C SER A 67 -28.86 -13.78 -11.46
N VAL A 68 -28.97 -14.17 -10.19
CA VAL A 68 -30.07 -15.01 -9.71
C VAL A 68 -31.38 -14.23 -9.70
N GLU A 69 -31.38 -12.99 -9.23
CA GLU A 69 -32.54 -12.09 -9.24
C GLU A 69 -33.08 -11.88 -10.67
N LEU A 70 -32.19 -11.64 -11.63
CA LEU A 70 -32.56 -11.55 -13.04
C LEU A 70 -33.24 -12.83 -13.55
N LYS A 71 -32.74 -14.02 -13.16
CA LYS A 71 -33.37 -15.30 -13.53
C LYS A 71 -34.74 -15.46 -12.87
N MET A 72 -34.94 -14.95 -11.66
CA MET A 72 -36.24 -14.99 -10.98
C MET A 72 -37.26 -14.11 -11.72
N LYS A 73 -36.90 -12.85 -12.02
CA LYS A 73 -37.77 -11.95 -12.78
C LYS A 73 -38.09 -12.45 -14.19
N GLN A 74 -37.12 -13.09 -14.86
CA GLN A 74 -37.37 -13.74 -16.15
C GLN A 74 -38.39 -14.87 -16.07
N ARG A 75 -38.45 -15.62 -14.95
CA ARG A 75 -39.48 -16.66 -14.74
C ARG A 75 -40.83 -16.02 -14.44
N GLU A 76 -40.85 -14.99 -13.60
CA GLU A 76 -42.06 -14.24 -13.28
C GLU A 76 -42.71 -13.62 -14.54
N LEU A 77 -41.90 -13.11 -15.46
CA LEU A 77 -42.35 -12.59 -16.75
C LEU A 77 -43.07 -13.66 -17.61
N LEU A 78 -42.67 -14.93 -17.53
CA LEU A 78 -43.31 -16.01 -18.29
C LEU A 78 -44.70 -16.35 -17.76
N GLU A 79 -44.90 -16.19 -16.45
CA GLU A 79 -46.15 -16.52 -15.76
C GLU A 79 -47.12 -15.32 -15.69
N CYS A 80 -46.61 -14.10 -15.88
CA CYS A 80 -47.39 -12.87 -15.86
C CYS A 80 -48.42 -12.82 -17.00
N GLN A 81 -49.68 -12.59 -16.64
CA GLN A 81 -50.82 -12.48 -17.57
C GLN A 81 -51.24 -11.04 -17.84
N ASP A 82 -50.91 -10.11 -16.94
CA ASP A 82 -51.26 -8.70 -17.08
C ASP A 82 -50.24 -7.97 -17.96
N ASP A 83 -50.72 -7.27 -18.98
CA ASP A 83 -49.89 -6.65 -20.01
C ASP A 83 -48.98 -5.54 -19.45
N LEU A 84 -49.47 -4.73 -18.50
CA LEU A 84 -48.71 -3.61 -17.93
C LEU A 84 -47.66 -4.10 -16.92
N GLN A 85 -47.99 -5.12 -16.13
CA GLN A 85 -47.01 -5.77 -15.25
C GLN A 85 -45.91 -6.47 -16.05
N ARG A 86 -46.27 -7.07 -17.20
CA ARG A 86 -45.30 -7.66 -18.12
C ARG A 86 -44.31 -6.61 -18.62
N GLU A 87 -44.81 -5.46 -19.08
CA GLU A 87 -43.97 -4.34 -19.55
C GLU A 87 -43.04 -3.82 -18.43
N MET A 88 -43.54 -3.69 -17.21
CA MET A 88 -42.72 -3.28 -16.06
C MET A 88 -41.58 -4.28 -15.78
N LEU A 89 -41.88 -5.59 -15.79
CA LEU A 89 -40.87 -6.63 -15.58
C LEU A 89 -39.80 -6.63 -16.67
N GLU A 90 -40.17 -6.33 -17.93
CA GLU A 90 -39.20 -6.19 -19.03
C GLU A 90 -38.24 -5.02 -18.80
N ILE A 91 -38.75 -3.87 -18.34
CA ILE A 91 -37.93 -2.70 -18.00
C ILE A 91 -36.97 -3.03 -16.85
N GLU A 92 -37.46 -3.65 -15.77
CA GLU A 92 -36.62 -4.04 -14.63
C GLU A 92 -35.53 -5.04 -15.02
N ILE A 93 -35.84 -5.99 -15.90
CA ILE A 93 -34.84 -6.93 -16.44
C ILE A 93 -33.78 -6.17 -17.24
N LEU A 94 -34.17 -5.22 -18.08
CA LEU A 94 -33.24 -4.40 -18.87
C LEU A 94 -32.34 -3.53 -17.98
N GLU A 95 -32.89 -2.95 -16.91
CA GLU A 95 -32.13 -2.20 -15.91
C GLU A 95 -31.08 -3.08 -15.21
N LEU A 96 -31.47 -4.28 -14.76
CA LEU A 96 -30.56 -5.25 -14.14
C LEU A 96 -29.44 -5.68 -15.09
N GLN A 97 -29.75 -5.90 -16.38
CA GLN A 97 -28.76 -6.22 -17.41
C GLN A 97 -27.77 -5.07 -17.60
N THR A 98 -28.25 -3.83 -17.69
CA THR A 98 -27.41 -2.64 -17.87
C THR A 98 -26.47 -2.43 -16.68
N HIS A 99 -26.98 -2.59 -15.46
CA HIS A 99 -26.16 -2.51 -14.24
C HIS A 99 -25.10 -3.62 -14.14
N SER A 100 -25.37 -4.79 -14.73
CA SER A 100 -24.43 -5.93 -14.75
C SER A 100 -23.17 -5.62 -15.58
N VAL A 101 -23.33 -5.01 -16.76
CA VAL A 101 -22.21 -4.64 -17.66
C VAL A 101 -21.27 -3.64 -16.98
N ASN A 102 -21.82 -2.61 -16.33
CA ASN A 102 -21.02 -1.64 -15.60
C ASN A 102 -20.25 -2.28 -14.44
N SER A 103 -20.86 -3.25 -13.73
CA SER A 103 -20.21 -3.97 -12.64
C SER A 103 -19.02 -4.82 -13.11
N GLN A 104 -19.11 -5.41 -14.31
CA GLN A 104 -18.00 -6.19 -14.90
C GLN A 104 -16.76 -5.33 -15.16
N ASN A 105 -16.94 -4.10 -15.63
CA ASN A 105 -15.84 -3.18 -15.89
C ASN A 105 -15.02 -2.85 -14.63
N TYR A 106 -15.69 -2.61 -13.50
CA TYR A 106 -15.02 -2.39 -12.22
C TYR A 106 -14.30 -3.63 -11.70
N VAL A 107 -14.88 -4.82 -11.91
CA VAL A 107 -14.23 -6.10 -11.59
C VAL A 107 -12.94 -6.28 -12.39
N GLN A 108 -12.95 -5.98 -13.69
CA GLN A 108 -11.74 -6.00 -14.52
C GLN A 108 -10.70 -4.99 -14.04
N GLY A 109 -11.12 -3.80 -13.62
CA GLY A 109 -10.27 -2.82 -12.96
C GLY A 109 -9.55 -3.37 -11.72
N ALA A 110 -10.32 -3.99 -10.83
CA ALA A 110 -9.80 -4.61 -9.59
C ALA A 110 -8.84 -5.77 -9.87
N ILE A 111 -9.13 -6.63 -10.85
CA ILE A 111 -8.22 -7.72 -11.28
C ILE A 111 -6.88 -7.16 -11.75
N ARG A 112 -6.90 -6.09 -12.57
CA ARG A 112 -5.66 -5.44 -13.02
C ARG A 112 -4.87 -4.82 -11.88
N LYS A 113 -5.55 -4.26 -10.87
CA LYS A 113 -4.92 -3.72 -9.65
C LYS A 113 -4.27 -4.84 -8.82
N LEU A 114 -4.98 -5.95 -8.64
CA LEU A 114 -4.46 -7.13 -7.94
C LEU A 114 -3.19 -7.67 -8.61
N ASN A 115 -3.23 -7.86 -9.94
CA ASN A 115 -2.07 -8.30 -10.72
C ASN A 115 -0.88 -7.34 -10.60
N PHE A 116 -1.14 -6.03 -10.59
CA PHE A 116 -0.10 -5.03 -10.41
C PHE A 116 0.64 -5.20 -9.08
N PHE A 117 -0.08 -5.33 -7.95
CA PHE A 117 0.56 -5.48 -6.65
C PHE A 117 1.23 -6.84 -6.45
N ILE A 118 0.72 -7.92 -7.05
CA ILE A 118 1.44 -9.21 -7.10
C ILE A 118 2.80 -9.04 -7.80
N ASN A 119 2.84 -8.30 -8.91
CA ASN A 119 4.10 -8.01 -9.60
C ASN A 119 5.04 -7.11 -8.77
N GLN A 120 4.49 -6.14 -8.03
CA GLN A 120 5.30 -5.31 -7.12
C GLN A 120 5.90 -6.15 -5.99
N TYR A 121 5.12 -7.06 -5.39
CA TYR A 121 5.60 -8.01 -4.39
C TYR A 121 6.80 -8.82 -4.91
N ASN A 122 6.67 -9.43 -6.10
CA ASN A 122 7.76 -10.19 -6.71
C ASN A 122 9.00 -9.32 -7.03
N SER A 123 8.78 -8.06 -7.42
CA SER A 123 9.86 -7.12 -7.70
C SER A 123 10.64 -6.76 -6.43
N LEU A 124 9.94 -6.59 -5.30
CA LEU A 124 10.53 -6.32 -3.98
C LEU A 124 11.33 -7.53 -3.47
N LEU A 125 10.80 -8.75 -3.61
CA LEU A 125 11.54 -9.98 -3.29
C LEU A 125 12.86 -10.08 -4.08
N LYS A 126 12.79 -9.83 -5.39
CA LYS A 126 13.97 -9.81 -6.26
C LYS A 126 14.97 -8.73 -5.85
N HIS A 127 14.50 -7.54 -5.48
CA HIS A 127 15.35 -6.45 -5.01
C HIS A 127 16.09 -6.81 -3.71
N LEU A 128 15.41 -7.52 -2.80
CA LEU A 128 15.98 -8.01 -1.55
C LEU A 128 16.87 -9.25 -1.73
N GLY A 129 16.78 -9.95 -2.87
CA GLY A 129 17.53 -11.18 -3.12
C GLY A 129 17.03 -12.36 -2.27
N VAL A 130 15.74 -12.38 -1.95
CA VAL A 130 15.11 -13.43 -1.12
C VAL A 130 13.93 -14.06 -1.85
N ASP A 131 13.72 -15.36 -1.61
CA ASP A 131 12.59 -16.09 -2.21
C ASP A 131 11.28 -15.85 -1.46
N GLU A 132 11.34 -15.54 -0.17
CA GLU A 132 10.19 -15.30 0.70
C GLU A 132 10.53 -14.29 1.80
N ILE A 133 9.50 -13.62 2.33
CA ILE A 133 9.59 -12.80 3.55
C ILE A 133 9.04 -13.57 4.73
N THR A 134 9.76 -13.52 5.85
CA THR A 134 9.32 -14.08 7.12
C THR A 134 8.96 -12.96 8.11
N GLU A 135 8.19 -13.30 9.14
CA GLU A 135 7.90 -12.37 10.23
C GLU A 135 9.19 -11.97 10.97
N GLU A 136 10.15 -12.89 11.15
CA GLU A 136 11.45 -12.54 11.77
C GLU A 136 12.20 -11.46 10.98
N MET A 137 12.20 -11.54 9.64
CA MET A 137 12.83 -10.51 8.81
C MET A 137 12.14 -9.16 8.98
N TYR A 138 10.81 -9.17 9.08
CA TYR A 138 10.01 -7.98 9.34
C TYR A 138 10.33 -7.38 10.71
N GLU A 139 10.23 -8.15 11.80
CA GLU A 139 10.53 -7.69 13.16
C GLU A 139 11.95 -7.14 13.31
N ARG A 140 12.93 -7.72 12.59
CA ARG A 140 14.30 -7.20 12.57
C ARG A 140 14.44 -5.89 11.80
N GLU A 141 13.72 -5.71 10.70
CA GLU A 141 13.75 -4.46 9.92
C GLU A 141 13.04 -3.30 10.65
N GLU A 142 12.09 -3.59 11.56
CA GLU A 142 11.28 -2.56 12.24
C GLU A 142 12.14 -1.50 12.91
N THR A 143 13.24 -1.87 13.54
CA THR A 143 14.20 -0.93 14.12
C THR A 143 14.70 0.07 13.08
N ARG A 144 15.20 -0.43 11.93
CA ARG A 144 15.69 0.42 10.84
C ARG A 144 14.56 1.30 10.32
N TYR A 145 13.40 0.73 10.04
CA TYR A 145 12.24 1.45 9.53
C TYR A 145 11.81 2.60 10.45
N HIS A 146 11.73 2.35 11.76
CA HIS A 146 11.27 3.34 12.72
C HIS A 146 12.30 4.46 12.95
N ILE A 147 13.60 4.15 13.00
CA ILE A 147 14.64 5.18 13.10
C ILE A 147 14.63 6.07 11.84
N MET A 148 14.60 5.48 10.65
CA MET A 148 14.52 6.24 9.40
C MET A 148 13.23 7.07 9.33
N THR A 149 12.11 6.55 9.83
CA THR A 149 10.84 7.26 9.84
C THR A 149 10.88 8.46 10.79
N ALA A 150 11.38 8.27 12.02
CA ALA A 150 11.54 9.34 12.99
C ALA A 150 12.45 10.46 12.45
N MET A 151 13.60 10.10 11.87
CA MET A 151 14.53 11.10 11.32
C MET A 151 14.00 11.79 10.06
N LYS A 152 13.23 11.10 9.21
CA LYS A 152 12.55 11.70 8.06
C LYS A 152 11.54 12.76 8.52
N GLN A 153 10.71 12.42 9.51
CA GLN A 153 9.72 13.34 10.05
C GLN A 153 10.39 14.52 10.77
N ALA A 154 11.43 14.26 11.57
CA ALA A 154 12.24 15.28 12.23
C ALA A 154 12.90 16.25 11.24
N LEU A 155 13.53 15.74 10.18
CA LEU A 155 14.10 16.59 9.13
C LEU A 155 13.01 17.44 8.44
N THR A 156 11.87 16.81 8.12
CA THR A 156 10.75 17.50 7.43
C THR A 156 10.17 18.60 8.31
N SER A 157 10.02 18.37 9.61
CA SER A 157 9.52 19.37 10.55
C SER A 157 10.54 20.45 10.88
N ALA A 158 11.82 20.13 10.86
CA ALA A 158 12.91 21.07 11.11
C ALA A 158 13.09 22.10 9.99
N ARG A 159 12.84 21.73 8.73
CA ARG A 159 12.98 22.62 7.56
C ARG A 159 12.27 23.97 7.72
N PRO A 160 10.95 24.03 8.04
CA PRO A 160 10.27 25.31 8.26
C PRO A 160 10.61 25.99 9.59
N ARG A 161 11.35 25.32 10.49
CA ARG A 161 11.64 25.77 11.86
C ARG A 161 13.10 26.19 12.07
N GLY A 162 13.79 26.56 10.99
CA GLY A 162 15.20 26.97 11.06
C GLY A 162 16.13 25.85 11.51
N GLY A 163 15.74 24.58 11.30
CA GLY A 163 16.51 23.39 11.67
C GLY A 163 16.16 22.78 13.02
N VAL A 164 15.26 23.38 13.81
CA VAL A 164 14.84 22.83 15.11
C VAL A 164 13.78 21.74 14.93
N ILE A 165 14.03 20.56 15.47
CA ILE A 165 13.08 19.44 15.47
C ILE A 165 11.92 19.77 16.41
N ASP A 166 10.68 19.51 15.99
CA ASP A 166 9.52 19.76 16.83
C ASP A 166 9.37 18.75 17.99
N GLU A 167 8.50 19.08 18.95
CA GLU A 167 8.27 18.30 20.16
C GLU A 167 7.81 16.87 19.86
N GLY A 168 6.85 16.68 18.95
CA GLY A 168 6.33 15.36 18.63
C GLY A 168 7.39 14.41 18.07
N ASN A 169 8.25 14.95 17.19
CA ASN A 169 9.38 14.19 16.65
C ASN A 169 10.47 13.93 17.69
N MET A 170 10.73 14.86 18.61
CA MET A 170 11.66 14.64 19.73
C MET A 170 11.17 13.54 20.68
N ILE A 171 9.87 13.48 20.96
CA ILE A 171 9.26 12.40 21.75
C ILE A 171 9.46 11.06 21.04
N TYR A 172 9.21 11.01 19.73
CA TYR A 172 9.39 9.76 18.99
C TYR A 172 10.86 9.29 18.97
N ILE A 173 11.81 10.20 18.81
CA ILE A 173 13.26 9.93 18.92
C ILE A 173 13.59 9.38 20.32
N PHE A 174 13.04 9.99 21.38
CA PHE A 174 13.24 9.54 22.75
C PHE A 174 12.65 8.14 23.00
N ASP A 175 11.47 7.84 22.48
CA ASP A 175 10.82 6.53 22.63
C ASP A 175 11.59 5.39 21.94
N LEU A 176 12.39 5.74 20.91
CA LEU A 176 13.36 4.83 20.29
C LEU A 176 14.68 4.71 21.08
N GLY A 177 14.82 5.39 22.21
CA GLY A 177 16.05 5.38 23.01
C GLY A 177 17.16 6.29 22.50
N ILE A 178 16.90 7.09 21.46
CA ILE A 178 17.90 7.93 20.80
C ILE A 178 18.03 9.26 21.56
N SER A 179 19.27 9.74 21.71
CA SER A 179 19.52 11.05 22.28
C SER A 179 18.99 12.17 21.37
N GLY A 180 17.99 12.92 21.84
CA GLY A 180 17.44 14.07 21.11
C GLY A 180 18.49 15.13 20.74
N ALA A 181 19.50 15.34 21.58
CA ALA A 181 20.60 16.26 21.27
C ALA A 181 21.46 15.77 20.09
N GLN A 182 21.74 14.47 20.02
CA GLN A 182 22.46 13.90 18.87
C GLN A 182 21.62 13.96 17.59
N ALA A 183 20.33 13.65 17.68
CA ALA A 183 19.43 13.72 16.53
C ALA A 183 19.31 15.16 16.00
N GLN A 184 19.20 16.14 16.90
CA GLN A 184 19.18 17.57 16.55
C GLN A 184 20.46 18.00 15.85
N ALA A 185 21.63 17.56 16.33
CA ALA A 185 22.91 17.84 15.71
C ALA A 185 23.02 17.23 14.30
N GLU A 186 22.56 15.99 14.10
CA GLU A 186 22.54 15.33 12.79
C GLU A 186 21.65 16.06 11.78
N VAL A 187 20.45 16.50 12.21
CA VAL A 187 19.56 17.29 11.34
C VAL A 187 20.19 18.61 10.95
N PHE A 188 20.81 19.32 11.89
CA PHE A 188 21.52 20.57 11.58
C PHE A 188 22.66 20.35 10.60
N ALA A 189 23.50 19.33 10.82
CA ALA A 189 24.61 19.01 9.93
C ALA A 189 24.14 18.67 8.51
N TYR A 190 23.04 17.91 8.39
CA TYR A 190 22.46 17.58 7.09
C TYR A 190 21.93 18.82 6.36
N LEU A 191 21.16 19.68 7.04
CA LEU A 191 20.65 20.93 6.45
C LEU A 191 21.78 21.88 6.05
N GLN A 192 22.86 21.95 6.84
CA GLN A 192 24.05 22.72 6.47
C GLN A 192 24.70 22.18 5.19
N THR A 193 24.82 20.86 5.06
CA THR A 193 25.37 20.21 3.87
C THR A 193 24.54 20.54 2.62
N GLU A 194 23.21 20.52 2.72
CA GLU A 194 22.32 20.92 1.63
C GLU A 194 22.53 22.40 1.23
N ASN A 195 22.65 23.29 2.21
CA ASN A 195 22.90 24.71 1.98
C ASN A 195 24.24 24.95 1.28
N GLU A 196 25.29 24.22 1.66
CA GLU A 196 26.60 24.29 1.02
C GLU A 196 26.55 23.81 -0.44
N LEU A 197 25.81 22.74 -0.73
CA LEU A 197 25.61 22.27 -2.10
C LEU A 197 24.90 23.31 -2.96
N MET A 198 23.82 23.90 -2.44
CA MET A 198 23.08 24.93 -3.15
C MET A 198 23.92 26.18 -3.42
N LYS A 199 24.73 26.61 -2.44
CA LYS A 199 25.69 27.72 -2.62
C LYS A 199 26.71 27.43 -3.74
N ASN A 200 27.08 26.16 -3.91
CA ASN A 200 27.97 25.70 -4.98
C ASN A 200 27.23 25.42 -6.31
N GLY A 201 25.98 25.85 -6.46
CA GLY A 201 25.19 25.68 -7.68
C GLY A 201 24.70 24.25 -7.92
N LYS A 202 24.74 23.37 -6.89
CA LYS A 202 24.27 21.98 -6.97
C LYS A 202 22.99 21.80 -6.18
N ALA A 203 22.04 21.04 -6.72
CA ALA A 203 20.81 20.70 -6.01
C ALA A 203 21.01 19.43 -5.15
N PRO A 204 20.59 19.43 -3.87
CA PRO A 204 20.52 18.20 -3.09
C PRO A 204 19.50 17.24 -3.72
N THR A 205 19.78 15.94 -3.68
CA THR A 205 18.92 14.92 -4.30
C THR A 205 18.15 14.12 -3.25
N HIS A 206 17.04 13.49 -3.66
CA HIS A 206 16.30 12.60 -2.76
C HIS A 206 17.15 11.40 -2.29
N GLU A 207 17.98 10.85 -3.17
CA GLU A 207 18.93 9.77 -2.87
C GLU A 207 19.90 10.15 -1.74
N MET A 208 20.35 11.40 -1.69
CA MET A 208 21.19 11.87 -0.59
C MET A 208 20.48 11.81 0.75
N THR A 209 19.21 12.23 0.78
CA THR A 209 18.37 12.12 1.98
C THR A 209 18.20 10.67 2.39
N MET A 210 17.93 9.77 1.44
CA MET A 210 17.78 8.33 1.72
C MET A 210 19.04 7.74 2.36
N ARG A 211 20.22 8.02 1.79
CA ARG A 211 21.49 7.57 2.37
C ARG A 211 21.77 8.16 3.75
N TRP A 212 21.38 9.40 3.99
CA TRP A 212 21.49 10.00 5.32
C TRP A 212 20.58 9.28 6.33
N LEU A 213 19.33 8.99 5.96
CA LEU A 213 18.40 8.21 6.80
C LEU A 213 18.94 6.81 7.10
N GLU A 214 19.49 6.13 6.10
CA GLU A 214 20.13 4.83 6.26
C GLU A 214 21.29 4.88 7.25
N LYS A 215 22.17 5.89 7.15
CA LYS A 215 23.27 6.10 8.09
C LYS A 215 22.79 6.41 9.50
N CYS A 216 21.70 7.18 9.65
CA CYS A 216 21.08 7.40 10.96
C CYS A 216 20.59 6.08 11.57
N ALA A 217 19.96 5.22 10.77
CA ALA A 217 19.51 3.92 11.23
C ALA A 217 20.68 3.00 11.62
N ASP A 218 21.76 2.98 10.84
CA ASP A 218 22.97 2.23 11.17
C ASP A 218 23.62 2.75 12.47
N LYS A 219 23.64 4.08 12.66
CA LYS A 219 24.23 4.73 13.83
C LYS A 219 23.51 4.36 15.13
N TRP A 220 22.18 4.30 15.10
CA TRP A 220 21.34 4.10 16.29
C TRP A 220 20.65 2.74 16.32
N GLU A 221 21.12 1.76 15.54
CA GLU A 221 20.52 0.44 15.39
C GLU A 221 20.25 -0.26 16.74
N LYS A 222 21.14 -0.06 17.73
CA LYS A 222 21.07 -0.72 19.04
C LYS A 222 20.29 0.06 20.09
N ASP A 223 20.02 1.34 19.87
CA ASP A 223 19.41 2.21 20.88
C ASP A 223 18.01 1.72 21.30
N PRO A 224 17.12 1.31 20.37
CA PRO A 224 15.81 0.77 20.74
C PRO A 224 15.90 -0.48 21.60
N GLU A 225 16.82 -1.40 21.29
CA GLU A 225 17.02 -2.63 22.07
C GLU A 225 17.55 -2.32 23.47
N ILE A 226 18.55 -1.44 23.60
CA ILE A 226 19.10 -1.01 24.88
C ILE A 226 18.00 -0.36 25.73
N PHE A 227 17.17 0.50 25.13
CA PHE A 227 16.10 1.18 25.84
C PHE A 227 14.94 0.24 26.22
N ALA A 228 14.59 -0.72 25.36
CA ALA A 228 13.62 -1.77 25.69
C ALA A 228 14.10 -2.62 26.87
N ASN A 229 15.36 -3.08 26.81
CA ASN A 229 15.98 -3.88 27.88
C ASN A 229 16.04 -3.12 29.21
N ARG A 230 16.33 -1.82 29.18
CA ARG A 230 16.29 -0.96 30.38
C ARG A 230 14.91 -0.94 31.04
N ARG A 231 13.84 -1.05 30.25
CA ARG A 231 12.45 -1.09 30.73
C ARG A 231 11.98 -2.51 31.09
N GLY A 232 12.82 -3.52 30.92
CA GLY A 232 12.50 -4.92 31.19
C GLY A 232 11.81 -5.65 30.04
N PHE A 233 11.77 -5.07 28.84
CA PHE A 233 11.22 -5.71 27.65
C PHE A 233 12.31 -6.36 26.80
N THR A 234 11.99 -7.48 26.15
CA THR A 234 12.80 -8.04 25.05
C THR A 234 12.19 -7.60 23.74
N LEU A 235 12.99 -7.03 22.84
CA LEU A 235 12.49 -6.45 21.58
C LEU A 235 11.96 -7.53 20.61
N LEU A 236 12.61 -8.70 20.56
CA LEU A 236 12.21 -9.81 19.70
C LEU A 236 11.94 -11.08 20.53
N ASP A 237 10.68 -11.47 20.63
CA ASP A 237 10.29 -12.77 21.17
C ASP A 237 10.11 -13.79 20.05
N LYS A 238 11.06 -14.72 19.92
CA LYS A 238 11.03 -15.76 18.90
C LYS A 238 9.88 -16.76 19.09
N GLN A 239 9.34 -16.90 20.29
CA GLN A 239 8.24 -17.84 20.55
C GLN A 239 6.92 -17.36 19.95
N SER A 240 6.77 -16.04 19.78
CA SER A 240 5.59 -15.41 19.22
C SER A 240 5.57 -15.36 17.69
N LEU A 241 6.66 -15.76 17.01
CA LEU A 241 6.76 -15.71 15.55
C LEU A 241 5.93 -16.83 14.89
N THR A 242 5.11 -16.47 13.93
CA THR A 242 4.40 -17.38 13.02
C THR A 242 5.23 -17.71 11.79
N ASN A 243 4.89 -18.83 11.15
CA ASN A 243 5.54 -19.29 9.92
C ASN A 243 7.08 -19.34 9.99
N THR A 244 7.64 -19.47 11.20
CA THR A 244 9.04 -19.85 11.36
C THR A 244 9.22 -21.14 10.58
N LYS A 245 10.17 -21.16 9.63
CA LYS A 245 10.40 -22.35 8.83
C LYS A 245 10.42 -23.55 9.78
N LYS A 246 9.58 -24.57 9.53
CA LYS A 246 9.60 -25.86 10.23
C LYS A 246 10.91 -26.62 9.92
N LEU A 247 12.06 -25.97 10.05
CA LEU A 247 13.36 -26.46 9.60
C LEU A 247 14.04 -27.37 10.62
N GLU A 248 13.45 -27.63 11.79
CA GLU A 248 14.06 -28.54 12.77
C GLU A 248 13.36 -29.90 12.96
N ASN A 249 12.16 -30.13 12.43
CA ASN A 249 11.49 -31.44 12.58
C ASN A 249 11.70 -32.42 11.41
N ARG A 250 12.76 -32.26 10.62
CA ARG A 250 13.22 -33.27 9.64
C ARG A 250 14.53 -33.97 10.05
N LYS A 251 14.90 -33.95 11.33
CA LYS A 251 15.93 -34.83 11.88
C LYS A 251 15.48 -35.40 13.23
N LYS A 252 14.76 -36.52 13.16
CA LYS A 252 14.69 -37.60 14.16
C LYS A 252 13.87 -38.73 13.54
N HIS A 253 14.53 -39.49 12.67
CA HIS A 253 14.27 -40.92 12.53
C HIS A 253 15.09 -41.62 13.61
#